data_AF-A0A433I5T2-F1
#
_entry.id   AF-A0A433I5T2-F1
#
_cell.length_a   1.000
_cell.length_b   1.000
_cell.length_c   1.000
_cell.angle_alpha   90.00
_cell.angle_beta   90.00
_cell.angle_gamma   90.00
#
_symmetry.space_group_name_H-M   'P 1'
#
loop_
_entity.id
_entity.type
_entity.pdbx_description
1 polymer ?
#
loop_
_entity_poly.entity_id
_entity_poly.type
_entity_poly.pdbx_seq_one_letter_code
_entity_poly.pdbx_strand_id
1 'polypeptide(L)'
;MITPRQLSDIAQWAETQGVDYASLSRLRQVYPSLYFTQCLDDDINNVEPVLRGASVNLYLVDSRQHCLQLTEDPQVATGVVLAVATECANS
;
A
#
# COMPACT_ATOMS: atom_id res chain seq x y z
N MET A 1 -0.62 2.49 14.47
CA MET A 1 -1.99 2.63 13.95
C MET A 1 -1.96 3.45 12.68
N ILE A 2 -2.28 2.79 11.57
CA ILE A 2 -2.53 3.44 10.28
C ILE A 2 -4.01 3.81 10.25
N THR A 3 -4.35 5.05 9.91
CA THR A 3 -5.76 5.48 9.89
C THR A 3 -6.38 5.29 8.50
N PRO A 4 -7.71 5.10 8.41
CA PRO A 4 -8.40 5.04 7.12
C PRO A 4 -8.15 6.29 6.27
N ARG A 5 -8.08 7.47 6.90
CA ARG A 5 -7.73 8.72 6.23
C ARG A 5 -6.33 8.68 5.61
N GLN A 6 -5.34 8.15 6.33
CA GLN A 6 -3.99 7.99 5.76
C GLN A 6 -4.00 7.05 4.56
N LEU A 7 -4.74 5.94 4.63
CA LEU A 7 -4.87 5.03 3.49
C LEU A 7 -5.49 5.72 2.27
N SER A 8 -6.58 6.47 2.45
CA SER A 8 -7.19 7.23 1.36
C SER A 8 -6.24 8.28 0.76
N ASP A 9 -5.48 8.98 1.60
CA ASP A 9 -4.51 10.00 1.16
C ASP A 9 -3.35 9.37 0.35
N ILE A 10 -2.81 8.24 0.84
CA ILE A 10 -1.76 7.46 0.17
C ILE A 10 -2.26 6.93 -1.18
N ALA A 11 -3.47 6.36 -1.22
CA ALA A 11 -4.05 5.83 -2.45
C ALA A 11 -4.23 6.94 -3.49
N GLN A 12 -4.90 8.04 -3.14
CA GLN A 12 -5.14 9.16 -4.05
C GLN A 12 -3.83 9.76 -4.57
N TRP A 13 -2.83 9.86 -3.71
CA TRP A 13 -1.52 10.35 -4.08
C TRP A 13 -0.80 9.42 -5.06
N ALA A 14 -0.85 8.10 -4.80
CA ALA A 14 -0.26 7.08 -5.65
C ALA A 14 -0.98 6.96 -7.01
N GLU A 15 -2.29 7.18 -7.06
CA GLU A 15 -3.05 7.26 -8.31
C GLU A 15 -2.66 8.48 -9.16
N THR A 16 -2.36 9.61 -8.50
CA THR A 16 -2.01 10.86 -9.18
C THR A 16 -0.54 10.89 -9.64
N GLN A 17 0.37 10.32 -8.87
CA GLN A 17 1.82 10.34 -9.13
C GLN A 17 2.35 9.06 -9.76
N GLY A 18 1.58 7.96 -9.71
CA GLY A 18 2.04 6.62 -10.02
C GLY A 18 2.78 5.96 -8.85
N VAL A 19 2.89 4.64 -8.92
CA VAL A 19 3.61 3.80 -7.96
C VAL A 19 4.98 3.47 -8.53
N ASP A 20 5.98 4.23 -8.12
CA ASP A 20 7.39 4.02 -8.47
C ASP A 20 8.29 4.26 -7.24
N TYR A 21 9.57 3.90 -7.34
CA TYR A 21 10.57 4.14 -6.30
C TYR A 21 10.66 5.62 -5.86
N ALA A 22 10.56 6.57 -6.80
CA ALA A 22 10.54 8.00 -6.47
C ALA A 22 9.31 8.33 -5.61
N SER A 23 8.17 7.72 -5.94
CA SER A 23 6.92 7.93 -5.24
C SER A 23 6.97 7.38 -3.81
N LEU A 24 7.43 6.14 -3.65
CA LEU A 24 7.61 5.52 -2.32
C LEU A 24 8.58 6.30 -1.44
N SER A 25 9.65 6.85 -2.03
CA SER A 25 10.62 7.66 -1.29
C SER A 25 9.98 8.91 -0.70
N ARG A 26 9.05 9.55 -1.42
CA ARG A 26 8.30 10.70 -0.91
C ARG A 26 7.32 10.30 0.19
N LEU A 27 6.61 9.19 0.03
CA LEU A 27 5.73 8.67 1.08
C LEU A 27 6.49 8.35 2.37
N ARG A 28 7.69 7.79 2.27
CA ARG A 28 8.58 7.56 3.43
C ARG A 28 9.04 8.85 4.11
N GLN A 29 9.18 9.95 3.36
CA GLN A 29 9.48 11.26 3.96
C GLN A 29 8.27 11.84 4.72
N VAL A 30 7.06 11.64 4.19
CA VAL A 30 5.81 12.11 4.82
C VAL A 30 5.44 11.25 6.03
N TYR A 31 5.63 9.94 5.92
CA TYR A 31 5.28 8.95 6.94
C TYR A 31 6.53 8.11 7.32
N PRO A 32 7.52 8.70 8.02
CA PRO A 32 8.78 8.03 8.35
C PRO A 32 8.64 6.84 9.29
N SER A 33 7.51 6.72 9.98
CA SER A 33 7.18 5.59 10.85
C SER A 33 6.56 4.40 10.11
N LEU A 34 6.27 4.54 8.82
CA LEU A 34 5.63 3.50 8.01
C LEU A 34 6.59 2.94 6.97
N TYR A 35 6.57 1.63 6.81
CA TYR A 35 7.24 0.95 5.71
C TYR A 35 6.37 1.01 4.46
N PHE A 36 6.99 1.31 3.32
CA PHE A 36 6.31 1.29 2.03
C PHE A 36 7.03 0.35 1.07
N THR A 37 6.28 -0.48 0.39
CA THR A 37 6.76 -1.37 -0.67
C THR A 37 5.78 -1.34 -1.84
N GLN A 38 6.25 -1.71 -3.03
CA GLN A 38 5.39 -1.86 -4.20
C GLN A 38 5.48 -3.27 -4.73
N CYS A 39 4.37 -3.79 -5.22
CA CYS A 39 4.26 -5.04 -5.97
C CYS A 39 3.20 -4.88 -7.07
N LEU A 40 3.03 -5.91 -7.90
CA LEU A 40 1.84 -6.03 -8.73
C LEU A 40 0.73 -6.67 -7.91
N ASP A 41 -0.52 -6.35 -8.21
CA ASP A 41 -1.67 -6.99 -7.54
C ASP A 41 -1.65 -8.52 -7.73
N ASP A 42 -1.25 -9.00 -8.91
CA ASP A 42 -1.09 -10.43 -9.24
C ASP A 42 -0.02 -11.15 -8.39
N ASP A 43 0.95 -10.41 -7.84
CA ASP A 43 1.99 -10.96 -6.95
C ASP A 43 1.41 -11.26 -5.55
N ILE A 44 0.32 -10.60 -5.17
CA ILE A 44 -0.35 -10.76 -3.87
C ILE A 44 -1.45 -11.82 -3.99
N ASN A 45 -1.20 -12.97 -3.37
CA ASN A 45 -2.11 -14.11 -3.43
C ASN A 45 -2.79 -14.35 -2.09
N ASN A 46 -4.09 -14.69 -2.11
CA ASN A 46 -4.89 -15.07 -0.93
C ASN A 46 -5.10 -13.98 0.14
N VAL A 47 -4.99 -12.70 -0.20
CA VAL A 47 -5.28 -11.59 0.73
C VAL A 47 -6.11 -10.53 0.00
N GLU A 48 -7.13 -9.99 0.68
CA GLU A 48 -7.89 -8.86 0.14
C GLU A 48 -7.23 -7.52 0.51
N PRO A 49 -7.23 -6.54 -0.41
CA PRO A 49 -6.75 -5.21 -0.10
C PRO A 49 -7.64 -4.52 0.93
N VAL A 50 -7.02 -3.81 1.86
CA VAL A 50 -7.74 -3.00 2.86
C VAL A 50 -8.38 -1.77 2.24
N LEU A 51 -7.84 -1.32 1.10
CA LEU A 51 -8.40 -0.24 0.30
C LEU A 51 -8.14 -0.53 -1.18
N ARG A 52 -9.22 -0.59 -1.97
CA ARG A 52 -9.15 -0.66 -3.44
C ARG A 52 -9.17 0.74 -4.01
N GLY A 53 -8.15 1.09 -4.78
CA GLY A 53 -8.12 2.29 -5.62
C GLY A 53 -8.47 1.95 -7.06
N ALA A 54 -8.51 2.96 -7.93
CA ALA A 54 -8.74 2.80 -9.36
C ALA A 54 -7.53 2.17 -10.07
N SER A 55 -6.31 2.52 -9.68
CA SER A 55 -5.07 2.01 -10.31
C SER A 55 -4.13 1.30 -9.34
N VAL A 56 -4.39 1.41 -8.04
CA VAL A 56 -3.53 0.88 -6.98
C VAL A 56 -4.37 0.38 -5.82
N ASN A 57 -4.05 -0.82 -5.35
CA ASN A 57 -4.63 -1.43 -4.17
C ASN A 57 -3.65 -1.28 -3.00
N LEU A 58 -4.18 -0.96 -1.82
CA LEU A 58 -3.39 -0.88 -0.59
C LEU A 58 -3.59 -2.12 0.26
N TYR A 59 -2.49 -2.69 0.71
CA TYR A 59 -2.45 -3.79 1.66
C TYR A 59 -1.63 -3.36 2.87
N LEU A 60 -1.96 -3.91 4.04
CA LEU A 60 -1.19 -3.64 5.25
C LEU A 60 -0.21 -4.76 5.51
N VAL A 61 0.94 -4.39 6.07
CA VAL A 61 1.95 -5.35 6.50
C VAL A 61 2.38 -5.11 7.93
N ASP A 62 2.64 -6.21 8.63
CA ASP A 62 3.33 -6.24 9.90
C ASP A 62 4.75 -6.76 9.70
N SER A 63 5.73 -5.90 9.98
CA SER A 63 7.16 -6.19 9.91
C SER A 63 7.82 -6.25 11.29
N ARG A 64 7.03 -6.39 12.37
CA ARG A 64 7.54 -6.50 13.75
C ARG A 64 8.16 -7.87 14.04
N GLN A 65 7.83 -8.88 13.24
CA GLN A 65 8.38 -10.24 13.34
C GLN A 65 9.53 -10.47 12.35
N HIS A 66 10.14 -11.66 12.40
CA HIS A 66 11.27 -12.02 11.51
C HIS A 66 10.91 -12.09 10.01
N CYS A 67 9.62 -12.15 9.66
CA CYS A 67 9.14 -12.10 8.28
C CYS A 67 8.09 -10.99 8.14
N LEU A 68 8.09 -10.35 6.97
CA LEU A 68 7.05 -9.40 6.58
C LEU A 68 5.77 -10.17 6.29
N GLN A 69 4.70 -9.88 7.04
CA GLN A 69 3.43 -10.59 6.94
C GLN A 69 2.31 -9.62 6.58
N LEU A 70 1.46 -10.00 5.63
CA LEU A 70 0.24 -9.25 5.33
C LEU A 70 -0.73 -9.32 6.53
N THR A 71 -1.39 -8.21 6.81
CA THR A 71 -2.38 -8.09 7.88
C THR A 71 -3.57 -7.28 7.41
N GLU A 72 -4.73 -7.53 8.00
CA GLU A 72 -5.94 -6.72 7.78
C GLU A 72 -6.15 -5.72 8.92
N ASP A 73 -5.31 -5.79 9.97
CA ASP A 73 -5.47 -5.00 11.17
C ASP A 73 -4.57 -3.74 11.15
N PRO A 74 -5.17 -2.54 11.01
CA PRO A 74 -4.42 -1.29 10.95
C PRO A 74 -3.82 -0.84 12.29
N GLN A 75 -4.21 -1.45 13.41
CA GLN A 75 -3.61 -1.16 14.71
C GLN A 75 -2.21 -1.75 14.80
N VAL A 76 -2.04 -2.96 14.27
CA VAL A 76 -0.78 -3.71 14.31
C VAL A 76 0.11 -3.48 13.09
N ALA A 77 -0.45 -3.02 11.98
CA ALA A 77 0.29 -2.73 10.76
C ALA A 77 1.42 -1.71 10.98
N THR A 78 2.60 -2.05 10.48
CA THR A 78 3.79 -1.18 10.48
C THR A 78 4.12 -0.63 9.10
N GLY A 79 3.43 -1.10 8.06
CA GLY A 79 3.64 -0.62 6.70
C GLY A 79 2.45 -0.83 5.77
N VAL A 80 2.60 -0.29 4.56
CA VAL A 80 1.64 -0.35 3.47
C VAL A 80 2.34 -0.84 2.21
N VAL A 81 1.78 -1.88 1.59
CA VAL A 81 2.15 -2.33 0.26
C VAL A 81 1.21 -1.65 -0.74
N LEU A 82 1.79 -0.99 -1.73
CA LEU A 82 1.08 -0.43 -2.87
C LEU A 82 1.15 -1.44 -4.01
N ALA A 83 0.04 -2.14 -4.27
CA ALA A 83 -0.04 -3.09 -5.37
C ALA A 83 -0.63 -2.39 -6.60
N VAL A 84 0.12 -2.33 -7.69
CA VAL A 84 -0.41 -1.78 -8.94
C VAL A 84 -1.41 -2.76 -9.51
N ALA A 85 -2.65 -2.31 -9.67
CA ALA A 85 -3.67 -3.09 -10.35
C ALA A 85 -3.30 -3.12 -11.84
N THR A 86 -3.00 -4.32 -12.36
CA THR A 86 -2.71 -4.51 -13.80
C THR A 86 -3.95 -4.23 -14.66
N GLU A 87 -5.13 -4.14 -14.07
CA GLU A 87 -6.38 -3.77 -14.73
C GLU A 87 -6.68 -2.28 -14.61
N CYS A 88 -6.04 -1.47 -15.44
CA CYS A 88 -6.63 -0.21 -15.88
C CYS A 88 -6.45 -0.06 -17.40
N ALA A 89 -7.03 -0.99 -18.16
CA ALA A 89 -7.36 -0.79 -19.56
C ALA A 89 -8.88 -0.90 -19.74
N ASN A 90 -9.51 0.27 -19.90
CA ASN A 90 -10.85 0.54 -20.45
C ASN A 90 -12.06 0.44 -19.50
N SER A 91 -12.73 1.58 -19.30
CA SER A 91 -13.91 1.89 -20.13
C SER A 91 -14.22 3.38 -20.19
#